data_AF-A0A923XF37-F1
#
_entry.id   AF-A0A923XF37-F1
#
_cell.length_a   1.000
_cell.length_b   1.000
_cell.length_c   1.000
_cell.angle_alpha   90.00
_cell.angle_beta   90.00
_cell.angle_gamma   90.00
#
_symmetry.space_group_name_H-M   'P 1'
#
loop_
_entity.id
_entity.type
_entity.pdbx_description
1 polymer ?
#
loop_
_entity_poly.entity_id
_entity_poly.type
_entity_poly.pdbx_seq_one_letter_code
_entity_poly.pdbx_strand_id
1 'polypeptide(L)'
;TRVRRDDLVTFHVDGTHGSAVAGLQDCRAQSRVTTPRPVWNPDIKQTMNFFDQWQEVPDSQVYDNGFKIQWEHFIRHVVENEPYRWTLAEGAKGVQLVEAALQSWKERRWVDVPALKV
;
A
#
# COMPACT_ATOMS: atom_id res chain seq x y z
N THR A 1 -15.66 9.33 10.31
CA THR A 1 -16.40 8.58 9.27
C THR A 1 -16.40 7.11 9.66
N ARG A 2 -17.55 6.43 9.59
CA ARG A 2 -17.68 5.00 9.94
C ARG A 2 -17.02 4.14 8.86
N VAL A 3 -16.54 2.95 9.20
CA VAL A 3 -15.94 2.00 8.24
C VAL A 3 -17.02 1.53 7.28
N ARG A 4 -17.04 2.11 6.08
CA ARG A 4 -17.82 1.65 4.91
C ARG A 4 -16.83 1.31 3.80
N ARG A 5 -15.92 0.40 4.13
CA ARG A 5 -14.83 -0.13 3.29
C ARG A 5 -14.58 -1.57 3.73
N ASP A 6 -13.87 -2.30 2.88
CA ASP A 6 -13.61 -3.72 3.11
C ASP A 6 -12.62 -3.95 4.26
N ASP A 7 -11.82 -2.94 4.64
CA ASP A 7 -10.82 -3.05 5.69
C ASP A 7 -10.53 -1.70 6.40
N LEU A 8 -9.76 -1.74 7.49
CA LEU A 8 -9.29 -0.60 8.28
C LEU A 8 -8.27 0.26 7.51
N VAL A 9 -7.48 -0.36 6.64
CA VAL A 9 -6.59 0.29 5.68
C VAL A 9 -6.73 -0.40 4.33
N THR A 10 -6.67 0.38 3.26
CA THR A 10 -6.78 -0.15 1.90
C THR A 10 -5.78 0.57 1.01
N PHE A 11 -4.98 -0.21 0.29
CA PHE A 11 -4.05 0.30 -0.72
C PHE A 11 -4.55 -0.10 -2.11
N HIS A 12 -4.78 0.88 -2.97
CA HIS A 12 -5.09 0.66 -4.37
C HIS A 12 -3.85 0.99 -5.20
N VAL A 13 -3.39 0.01 -5.97
CA VAL A 13 -2.25 0.14 -6.88
C VAL A 13 -2.73 -0.08 -8.31
N ASP A 14 -2.58 0.95 -9.14
CA ASP A 14 -2.88 0.89 -10.57
C ASP A 14 -1.60 0.79 -11.39
N GLY A 15 -1.60 -0.13 -12.35
CA GLY A 15 -0.49 -0.34 -13.27
C GLY A 15 -0.95 -0.57 -14.71
N THR A 16 0.00 -0.58 -15.64
CA THR A 16 -0.30 -0.75 -17.07
C THR A 16 -0.94 -2.11 -17.43
N HIS A 17 -0.71 -3.14 -16.60
CA HIS A 17 -1.16 -4.51 -16.87
C HIS A 17 -2.28 -5.01 -15.96
N GLY A 18 -2.74 -4.16 -15.05
CA GLY A 18 -3.77 -4.50 -14.08
C GLY A 18 -3.64 -3.65 -12.82
N SER A 19 -4.54 -3.92 -11.89
CA SER A 19 -4.65 -3.20 -10.64
C SER A 19 -4.81 -4.18 -9.48
N ALA A 20 -4.48 -3.73 -8.27
CA ALA A 20 -4.65 -4.49 -7.04
C ALA A 20 -5.22 -3.61 -5.93
N VAL A 21 -6.09 -4.19 -5.11
CA VAL A 21 -6.62 -3.59 -3.88
C VAL A 21 -6.26 -4.51 -2.72
N ALA A 22 -5.36 -4.06 -1.85
CA ALA A 22 -4.88 -4.82 -0.70
C ALA A 22 -5.39 -4.23 0.61
N GLY A 23 -5.86 -5.10 1.50
CA GLY A 23 -6.15 -4.81 2.89
C GLY A 23 -4.98 -5.17 3.81
N LEU A 24 -5.28 -5.45 5.08
CA LEU A 24 -4.33 -5.97 6.07
C LEU A 24 -3.99 -7.44 5.86
N GLN A 25 -4.96 -8.22 5.36
CA GLN A 25 -4.87 -9.68 5.26
C GLN A 25 -5.09 -10.18 3.83
N ASP A 26 -6.02 -9.57 3.10
CA ASP A 26 -6.38 -10.03 1.76
C ASP A 26 -5.91 -9.08 0.66
N CYS A 27 -5.76 -9.62 -0.55
CA CYS A 27 -5.51 -8.85 -1.75
C CYS A 27 -6.44 -9.30 -2.89
N ARG A 28 -7.04 -8.33 -3.58
CA ARG A 28 -7.84 -8.53 -4.79
C ARG A 28 -7.08 -7.97 -5.98
N ALA A 29 -7.03 -8.69 -7.09
CA ALA A 29 -6.36 -8.25 -8.30
C ALA A 29 -7.28 -8.33 -9.53
N GLN A 30 -7.09 -7.40 -10.46
CA GLN A 30 -7.76 -7.41 -11.75
C GLN A 30 -6.73 -7.20 -12.86
N SER A 31 -6.63 -8.14 -13.79
CA SER A 31 -5.78 -7.99 -14.97
C SER A 31 -6.43 -7.03 -15.96
N ARG A 32 -5.61 -6.30 -16.73
CA ARG A 32 -6.11 -5.42 -17.82
C ARG A 32 -7.03 -6.15 -18.81
N VAL A 33 -6.84 -7.46 -19.01
CA VAL A 33 -7.60 -8.25 -19.97
C VAL A 33 -8.99 -8.62 -19.44
N THR A 34 -9.19 -8.54 -18.13
CA THR A 34 -10.46 -8.80 -17.46
C THR A 34 -11.19 -7.51 -17.05
N THR A 35 -10.61 -6.34 -17.29
CA THR A 35 -11.23 -5.05 -16.96
C THR A 35 -12.46 -4.78 -17.85
N PRO A 36 -13.63 -4.47 -17.27
CA PRO A 36 -14.84 -4.18 -18.03
C PRO A 36 -14.75 -2.84 -18.75
N ARG A 37 -15.66 -2.61 -19.70
CA ARG A 37 -15.87 -1.30 -20.34
C ARG A 37 -17.24 -0.72 -19.99
N PRO A 38 -17.48 -0.29 -18.74
CA PRO A 38 -18.76 0.28 -18.35
C PRO A 38 -19.01 1.62 -19.05
N VAL A 39 -20.27 1.89 -19.39
CA VAL A 39 -20.69 3.17 -19.97
C VAL A 39 -21.29 4.05 -18.87
N TRP A 40 -20.89 5.31 -18.83
CA TRP A 40 -21.50 6.30 -17.94
C TRP A 40 -22.88 6.69 -18.47
N ASN A 41 -23.93 6.34 -17.72
CA ASN A 41 -25.30 6.73 -18.03
C ASN A 41 -26.02 7.10 -16.71
N PRO A 42 -26.38 8.38 -16.50
CA PRO A 42 -27.08 8.82 -15.28
C PRO A 42 -28.58 8.49 -15.28
N ASP A 43 -29.18 8.23 -16.44
CA ASP A 43 -30.62 7.97 -16.59
C ASP A 43 -31.00 6.52 -16.25
N ILE A 44 -30.02 5.61 -16.29
CA ILE A 44 -30.21 4.18 -16.04
C ILE A 44 -29.30 3.72 -14.92
N LYS A 45 -29.89 3.06 -13.91
CA LYS A 45 -29.13 2.48 -12.79
C LYS A 45 -28.16 1.40 -13.30
N GLN A 46 -26.87 1.53 -12.96
CA GLN A 46 -25.86 0.51 -13.21
C GLN A 46 -26.23 -0.81 -12.52
N THR A 47 -26.25 -1.90 -13.30
CA THR A 47 -26.60 -3.25 -12.84
C THR A 47 -25.39 -4.13 -12.60
N MET A 48 -24.24 -3.78 -13.15
CA MET A 48 -22.98 -4.52 -12.99
C MET A 48 -22.43 -4.36 -11.57
N ASN A 49 -22.09 -5.48 -10.92
CA ASN A 49 -21.29 -5.46 -9.70
C ASN A 49 -19.80 -5.38 -10.08
N PHE A 50 -19.11 -4.32 -9.68
CA PHE A 50 -17.69 -4.14 -9.98
C PHE A 50 -16.79 -4.96 -9.07
N PHE A 51 -17.24 -5.30 -7.86
CA PHE A 51 -16.45 -6.09 -6.90
C PHE A 51 -16.25 -7.53 -7.39
N ASP A 52 -17.26 -8.12 -8.03
CA ASP A 52 -17.21 -9.51 -8.53
C ASP A 52 -16.24 -9.71 -9.70
N GLN A 53 -15.64 -8.64 -10.22
CA GLN A 53 -14.72 -8.66 -11.35
C GLN A 53 -13.25 -8.69 -10.93
N TRP A 54 -13.01 -8.78 -9.62
CA TRP A 54 -11.69 -8.92 -9.05
C TRP A 54 -11.51 -10.34 -8.54
N GLN A 55 -10.29 -10.86 -8.70
CA GLN A 55 -9.92 -12.18 -8.24
C GLN A 55 -9.21 -12.07 -6.89
N GLU A 56 -9.50 -13.00 -5.99
CA GLU A 56 -8.68 -13.18 -4.78
C GLU A 56 -7.28 -13.63 -5.16
N VAL A 57 -6.27 -12.97 -4.59
CA VAL A 57 -4.92 -13.50 -4.62
C VAL A 57 -4.83 -14.59 -3.56
N PRO A 58 -4.51 -15.85 -3.92
CA PRO A 58 -4.46 -16.94 -2.96
C PRO A 58 -3.21 -16.84 -2.08
N ASP A 59 -3.34 -17.32 -0.84
CA ASP A 59 -2.20 -17.53 0.05
C ASP A 59 -1.34 -18.67 -0.46
N SER A 60 -0.19 -18.31 -1.05
CA SER A 60 0.79 -19.27 -1.57
C SER A 60 1.82 -19.73 -0.54
N GLN A 61 1.84 -19.09 0.63
CA GLN A 61 2.76 -19.37 1.72
C GLN A 61 2.13 -18.98 3.06
N VAL A 62 2.74 -19.43 4.16
CA VAL A 62 2.34 -19.03 5.51
C VAL A 62 3.01 -17.70 5.85
N TYR A 63 2.22 -16.71 6.29
CA TYR A 63 2.71 -15.45 6.82
C TYR A 63 2.77 -15.49 8.34
N ASP A 64 3.99 -15.41 8.90
CA ASP A 64 4.20 -15.32 10.36
C ASP A 64 4.05 -13.86 10.83
N ASN A 65 4.11 -13.64 12.15
CA ASN A 65 4.05 -12.32 12.75
C ASN A 65 5.15 -11.38 12.20
N GLY A 66 4.73 -10.27 11.58
CA GLY A 66 5.66 -9.32 10.95
C GLY A 66 6.71 -8.73 11.89
N PHE A 67 6.39 -8.53 13.17
CA PHE A 67 7.37 -8.05 14.16
C PHE A 67 8.42 -9.11 14.46
N LYS A 68 8.01 -10.37 14.65
CA LYS A 68 8.92 -11.50 14.85
C LYS A 68 9.89 -11.63 13.68
N ILE A 69 9.38 -11.59 12.44
CA ILE A 69 10.21 -11.67 11.23
C ILE A 69 11.25 -10.54 11.20
N GLN A 70 10.85 -9.29 11.49
CA GLN A 70 11.79 -8.17 11.50
C GLN A 70 12.85 -8.30 12.60
N TRP A 71 12.49 -8.79 13.78
CA TRP A 71 13.43 -9.08 14.86
C TRP A 71 14.46 -10.13 14.45
N GLU A 72 14.03 -11.22 13.82
CA GLU A 72 14.93 -12.26 13.32
C GLU A 72 15.92 -11.70 12.28
N HIS A 73 15.46 -10.86 11.36
CA HIS A 73 16.34 -10.18 10.40
C HIS A 73 17.36 -9.25 11.07
N PHE A 74 16.93 -8.48 12.08
CA PHE A 74 17.84 -7.60 12.81
C PHE A 74 18.90 -8.39 13.58
N ILE A 75 18.52 -9.50 14.23
CA ILE A 75 19.46 -10.36 14.94
C ILE A 75 20.48 -10.97 13.97
N ARG A 76 20.05 -11.50 12.82
CA ARG A 76 20.98 -12.02 11.80
C ARG A 76 21.88 -10.94 11.21
N HIS A 77 21.38 -9.72 11.04
CA HIS A 77 22.22 -8.58 10.66
C HIS A 77 23.35 -8.34 11.68
N VAL A 78 23.04 -8.34 12.97
CA VAL A 78 24.05 -8.07 14.02
C VAL A 78 25.03 -9.22 14.19
N VAL A 79 24.54 -10.47 14.18
CA VAL A 79 25.35 -11.65 14.51
C VAL A 79 26.08 -12.23 13.30
N GLU A 80 25.46 -12.19 12.12
CA GLU A 80 25.94 -12.84 10.90
C GLU A 80 26.30 -11.85 9.78
N ASN A 81 26.13 -10.53 10.04
CA ASN A 81 26.38 -9.46 9.07
C ASN A 81 25.52 -9.60 7.79
N GLU A 82 24.29 -10.14 7.91
CA GLU A 82 23.34 -10.16 6.80
C GLU A 82 22.96 -8.74 6.33
N PRO A 83 22.67 -8.54 5.04
CA PRO A 83 22.17 -7.25 4.55
C PRO A 83 20.88 -6.82 5.24
N TYR A 84 20.86 -5.59 5.77
CA TYR A 84 19.71 -5.05 6.49
C TYR A 84 19.37 -3.64 6.04
N ARG A 85 18.16 -3.48 5.50
CA ARG A 85 17.70 -2.22 4.91
C ARG A 85 17.06 -1.27 5.94
N TRP A 86 16.42 -1.79 6.98
CA TRP A 86 15.55 -1.01 7.87
C TRP A 86 16.31 -0.36 9.04
N THR A 87 17.37 0.39 8.74
CA THR A 87 18.20 1.08 9.74
C THR A 87 17.52 2.35 10.27
N LEU A 88 18.17 3.03 11.23
CA LEU A 88 17.70 4.32 11.76
C LEU A 88 17.48 5.39 10.68
N ALA A 89 18.21 5.30 9.56
CA ALA A 89 18.03 6.20 8.42
C ALA A 89 16.61 6.11 7.83
N GLU A 90 16.00 4.93 7.77
CA GLU A 90 14.62 4.77 7.30
C GLU A 90 13.61 5.39 8.29
N GLY A 91 13.91 5.34 9.59
CA GLY A 91 13.14 6.05 10.62
C GLY A 91 13.21 7.58 10.45
N ALA A 92 14.41 8.12 10.17
CA ALA A 92 14.60 9.54 9.91
C ALA A 92 13.84 10.02 8.66
N LYS A 93 13.80 9.23 7.58
CA LYS A 93 12.97 9.52 6.39
C LYS A 93 11.49 9.63 6.73
N GLY A 94 11.01 8.83 7.69
CA GLY A 94 9.63 8.90 8.17
C GLY A 94 9.30 10.24 8.82
N VAL A 95 10.14 10.70 9.76
CA VAL A 95 9.97 12.01 10.43
C VAL A 95 10.09 13.16 9.43
N GLN A 96 11.03 13.07 8.49
CA GLN A 96 11.20 14.06 7.42
C GLN A 96 9.91 14.26 6.60
N LEU A 97 9.23 13.17 6.24
CA LEU A 97 7.96 13.26 5.51
C LEU A 97 6.85 13.91 6.36
N VAL A 98 6.81 13.62 7.66
CA VAL A 98 5.86 14.26 8.59
C VAL A 98 6.08 15.77 8.64
N GLU A 99 7.33 16.22 8.78
CA GLU A 99 7.66 17.64 8.80
C GLU A 99 7.30 18.33 7.48
N ALA A 100 7.62 17.71 6.34
CA ALA A 100 7.26 18.22 5.02
C ALA A 100 5.73 18.32 4.84
N ALA A 101 4.96 17.35 5.35
CA ALA A 101 3.50 17.38 5.32
C ALA A 101 2.93 18.50 6.20
N LEU A 102 3.48 18.71 7.40
CA LEU A 102 3.08 19.82 8.28
C LEU A 102 3.41 21.19 7.66
N GLN A 103 4.57 21.31 7.01
CA GLN A 103 4.93 22.52 6.27
C GLN A 103 3.98 22.77 5.09
N SER A 104 3.70 21.73 4.29
CA SER A 104 2.75 21.77 3.18
C SER A 104 1.36 22.24 3.64
N TRP A 105 0.88 21.73 4.78
CA TRP A 105 -0.39 22.19 5.36
C TRP A 105 -0.34 23.67 5.73
N LYS A 106 0.70 24.11 6.45
CA LYS A 106 0.86 25.49 6.91
C LYS A 106 0.98 26.48 5.75
N GLU A 107 1.73 26.14 4.71
CA GLU A 107 2.02 27.01 3.57
C GLU A 107 1.05 26.83 2.40
N ARG A 108 0.15 25.84 2.48
CA ARG A 108 -0.88 25.55 1.46
C ARG A 108 -0.30 25.32 0.06
N ARG A 109 0.89 24.72 -0.01
CA ARG A 109 1.61 24.40 -1.25
C ARG A 109 2.30 23.05 -1.16
N TRP A 110 2.66 22.50 -2.32
CA TRP A 110 3.57 21.36 -2.38
C TRP A 110 4.94 21.72 -1.81
N VAL A 111 5.56 20.75 -1.14
CA VAL A 111 6.91 20.83 -0.56
C VAL A 111 7.68 19.61 -1.06
N ASP A 112 8.83 19.86 -1.69
CA ASP A 112 9.72 18.79 -2.10
C ASP A 112 10.34 18.12 -0.88
N VAL A 113 10.40 16.79 -0.86
CA VAL A 113 11.08 16.03 0.19
C VAL A 113 12.57 15.97 -0.18
N PRO A 114 13.47 16.67 0.54
CA PRO A 114 14.86 16.72 0.15
C PRO A 114 15.56 15.38 0.39
N ALA A 115 16.61 15.09 -0.39
CA ALA A 115 17.41 13.90 -0.16
C ALA A 115 18.03 13.92 1.25
N LEU A 116 17.81 12.85 2.01
CA LEU A 116 18.37 12.72 3.35
C LEU A 116 19.88 12.45 3.24
N LYS A 117 20.69 13.31 3.85
CA LYS A 117 22.13 13.11 3.99
C LYS A 117 22.37 12.32 5.28
N VAL A 118 22.81 11.07 5.15
CA VAL A 118 23.11 10.14 6.25
C VAL A 118 24.59 9.82 6.21
#